data_AF-A0A1H5B3I1-F1
#
_entry.id   AF-A0A1H5B3I1-F1
#
_cell.length_a   1.000
_cell.length_b   1.000
_cell.length_c   1.000
_cell.angle_alpha   90.00
_cell.angle_beta   90.00
_cell.angle_gamma   90.00
#
_symmetry.space_group_name_H-M   'P 1'
#
loop_
_entity.id
_entity.type
_entity.pdbx_description
1 polymer ?
#
loop_
_entity_poly.entity_id
_entity_poly.type
_entity_poly.pdbx_seq_one_letter_code
_entity_poly.pdbx_strand_id
1 'polypeptide(L)'
;MTTLQSVVRRRRAVAAAGAVSAGLLVLSACDKPTPVATVTVGRSSVSSEALCYNDGKTLDAKSLAKCAKKAGDVETIKVDTDDTVRFGVDPKIADGGWTILVNGRQFTDTSKKTYRTIPGSAFFNAQYGTQGTTNTVSIQQGEKGLWSFKLKKA
;
A
#
# COMPACT_ATOMS: atom_id res chain seq x y z
N MET A 1 63.50 44.27 -24.20
CA MET A 1 63.57 43.10 -25.10
C MET A 1 64.52 42.10 -24.46
N THR A 2 63.98 40.97 -23.97
CA THR A 2 64.79 39.87 -23.45
C THR A 2 64.04 38.57 -23.74
N THR A 3 64.57 37.77 -24.66
CA THR A 3 64.10 36.42 -24.97
C THR A 3 64.92 35.42 -24.17
N LEU A 4 64.27 34.52 -23.44
CA LEU A 4 64.86 33.31 -22.88
C LEU A 4 64.04 32.11 -23.36
N GLN A 5 64.72 31.20 -24.04
CA GLN A 5 64.19 29.90 -24.46
C GLN A 5 64.29 28.90 -23.30
N SER A 6 63.32 27.99 -23.16
CA SER A 6 63.49 26.76 -22.37
C SER A 6 62.74 25.56 -22.97
N VAL A 7 63.56 24.72 -23.60
CA VAL A 7 63.62 23.24 -23.71
C VAL A 7 62.47 22.36 -23.15
N VAL A 8 61.82 21.64 -24.07
CA VAL A 8 61.45 20.20 -24.11
C VAL A 8 61.32 19.40 -22.77
N ARG A 9 60.14 18.81 -22.49
CA ARG A 9 59.97 17.32 -22.33
C ARG A 9 58.53 16.87 -22.04
N ARG A 10 58.04 16.06 -22.99
CA ARG A 10 56.93 15.09 -22.94
C ARG A 10 56.78 14.36 -21.59
N ARG A 11 55.58 14.36 -21.01
CA ARG A 11 55.04 13.22 -20.24
C ARG A 11 53.55 13.05 -20.51
N ARG A 12 53.23 11.92 -21.18
CA ARG A 12 51.89 11.37 -21.32
C ARG A 12 51.38 11.01 -19.93
N ALA A 13 50.27 11.58 -19.51
CA ALA A 13 49.46 11.02 -18.43
C ALA A 13 48.20 10.46 -19.08
N VAL A 14 48.11 9.14 -19.06
CA VAL A 14 46.99 8.34 -19.56
C VAL A 14 45.75 8.75 -18.78
N ALA A 15 44.78 9.38 -19.43
CA ALA A 15 43.43 9.48 -18.89
C ALA A 15 42.87 8.05 -18.87
N ALA A 16 42.90 7.41 -17.71
CA ALA A 16 42.15 6.19 -17.47
C ALA A 16 40.67 6.54 -17.65
N ALA A 17 40.11 6.20 -18.81
CA ALA A 17 38.68 6.20 -19.02
C ALA A 17 38.09 5.14 -18.07
N GLY A 18 37.69 5.57 -16.87
CA GLY A 18 36.89 4.78 -15.97
C GLY A 18 35.51 4.60 -16.60
N ALA A 19 35.37 3.56 -17.43
CA ALA A 19 34.07 3.03 -17.76
C ALA A 19 33.52 2.39 -16.47
N VAL A 20 32.86 3.21 -15.64
CA VAL A 20 31.98 2.69 -14.60
C VAL A 20 30.80 2.08 -15.36
N SER A 21 30.93 0.81 -15.68
CA SER A 21 29.79 -0.04 -16.00
C SER A 21 28.94 -0.11 -14.75
N ALA A 22 28.08 0.91 -14.59
CA ALA A 22 26.84 0.75 -13.86
C ALA A 22 26.08 -0.36 -14.61
N GLY A 23 26.37 -1.60 -14.24
CA GLY A 23 25.49 -2.71 -14.51
C GLY A 23 24.19 -2.34 -13.85
N LEU A 24 23.29 -1.72 -14.62
CA LEU A 24 21.88 -1.70 -14.31
C LEU A 24 21.53 -3.18 -14.14
N LEU A 25 21.48 -3.61 -12.89
CA LEU A 25 20.77 -4.80 -12.50
C LEU A 25 19.36 -4.57 -13.00
N VAL A 26 19.07 -5.12 -14.17
CA VAL A 26 17.72 -5.42 -14.59
C VAL A 26 17.23 -6.39 -13.52
N LEU A 27 16.57 -5.86 -12.49
CA LEU A 27 15.66 -6.62 -11.65
C LEU A 27 14.53 -7.08 -12.58
N SER A 28 14.76 -8.12 -13.38
CA SER A 28 13.74 -8.75 -14.22
C SER A 28 12.77 -9.63 -13.42
N ALA A 29 12.69 -9.43 -12.10
CA ALA A 29 11.50 -9.70 -11.32
C ALA A 29 10.70 -8.38 -11.17
N CYS A 30 10.32 -7.77 -12.29
CA CYS A 30 9.31 -6.72 -12.33
C CYS A 30 7.91 -7.36 -12.20
N ASP A 31 7.69 -8.16 -11.15
CA ASP A 31 6.32 -8.39 -10.70
C ASP A 31 5.81 -7.02 -10.25
N LYS A 32 4.80 -6.53 -10.96
CA LYS A 32 4.20 -5.21 -10.73
C LYS A 32 3.87 -5.11 -9.24
N PRO A 33 4.31 -4.07 -8.51
CA PRO A 33 4.10 -4.00 -7.07
C PRO A 33 2.61 -4.08 -6.78
N THR A 34 2.24 -5.01 -5.90
CA THR A 34 0.87 -5.16 -5.43
C THR A 34 0.40 -3.82 -4.88
N PRO A 35 -0.77 -3.31 -5.29
CA PRO A 35 -1.22 -2.03 -4.79
C PRO A 35 -1.44 -2.09 -3.28
N VAL A 36 -1.16 -0.99 -2.61
CA VAL A 36 -1.13 -0.88 -1.15
C VAL A 36 -2.37 -0.12 -0.68
N ALA A 37 -2.90 -0.55 0.47
CA ALA A 37 -3.90 0.19 1.20
C ALA A 37 -3.35 0.61 2.57
N THR A 38 -3.78 1.79 3.03
CA THR A 38 -3.32 2.38 4.29
C THR A 38 -4.50 2.74 5.16
N VAL A 39 -4.42 2.40 6.44
CA VAL A 39 -5.35 2.86 7.47
C VAL A 39 -4.61 3.82 8.39
N THR A 40 -5.18 5.01 8.58
CA THR A 40 -4.62 6.06 9.44
C THR A 40 -5.62 6.45 10.52
N VAL A 41 -5.14 6.56 11.75
CA VAL A 41 -5.90 6.96 12.94
C VAL A 41 -5.06 7.98 13.69
N GLY A 42 -5.50 9.23 13.73
CA GLY A 42 -4.71 10.33 14.28
C GLY A 42 -3.32 10.42 13.62
N ARG A 43 -2.27 10.09 14.38
CA ARG A 43 -0.86 10.08 13.92
C ARG A 43 -0.33 8.67 13.60
N SER A 44 -1.10 7.63 13.86
CA SER A 44 -0.70 6.25 13.61
C SER A 44 -1.21 5.79 12.25
N SER A 45 -0.40 5.03 11.52
CA SER A 45 -0.79 4.44 10.25
C SER A 45 -0.24 3.04 10.10
N VAL A 46 -1.04 2.14 9.53
CA VAL A 46 -0.62 0.82 9.08
C VAL A 46 -0.92 0.69 7.60
N SER A 47 -0.01 0.07 6.86
CA SER A 47 -0.16 -0.19 5.43
C SER A 47 -0.03 -1.68 5.19
N SER A 48 -0.82 -2.21 4.28
CA SER A 48 -0.76 -3.62 3.91
C SER A 48 -0.88 -3.77 2.40
N GLU A 49 -0.12 -4.73 1.86
CA GLU A 49 -0.32 -5.21 0.51
C GLU A 49 -1.63 -6.00 0.43
N ALA A 50 -2.10 -6.26 -0.79
CA ALA A 50 -3.32 -7.02 -0.98
C ALA A 50 -3.12 -8.45 -0.47
N LEU A 51 -4.05 -8.93 0.37
CA LEU A 51 -4.09 -10.35 0.72
C LEU A 51 -4.30 -11.21 -0.53
N CYS A 52 -5.04 -10.66 -1.48
CA CYS A 52 -5.16 -11.15 -2.84
C CYS A 52 -5.39 -10.01 -3.81
N TYR A 53 -4.73 -10.11 -4.95
CA TYR A 53 -4.86 -9.21 -6.07
C TYR A 53 -4.44 -9.96 -7.33
N ASN A 54 -5.21 -9.81 -8.42
CA ASN A 54 -4.93 -10.47 -9.70
C ASN A 54 -4.66 -9.45 -10.81
N ASP A 55 -3.82 -8.45 -10.54
CA ASP A 55 -3.48 -7.39 -11.50
C ASP A 55 -4.71 -6.66 -12.09
N GLY A 56 -5.76 -6.51 -11.28
CA GLY A 56 -7.01 -5.90 -11.71
C GLY A 56 -7.92 -6.80 -12.56
N LYS A 57 -7.56 -8.07 -12.76
CA LYS A 57 -8.44 -9.12 -13.27
C LYS A 57 -9.32 -9.67 -12.15
N THR A 58 -10.42 -10.29 -12.51
CA THR A 58 -11.31 -10.95 -11.55
C THR A 58 -10.62 -12.17 -10.93
N LEU A 59 -10.79 -12.33 -9.62
CA LEU A 59 -10.46 -13.54 -8.89
C LEU A 59 -11.72 -14.40 -8.83
N ASP A 60 -11.57 -15.72 -8.92
CA ASP A 60 -12.70 -16.61 -8.65
C ASP A 60 -13.11 -16.54 -7.17
N ALA A 61 -14.38 -16.87 -6.88
CA ALA A 61 -14.93 -16.81 -5.53
C ALA A 61 -14.14 -17.69 -4.54
N LYS A 62 -13.56 -18.80 -5.03
CA LYS A 62 -12.75 -19.73 -4.22
C LYS A 62 -11.44 -19.08 -3.79
N SER A 63 -10.79 -18.33 -4.66
CA SER A 63 -9.57 -17.57 -4.33
C SER A 63 -9.91 -16.53 -3.29
N LEU A 64 -10.92 -15.69 -3.51
CA LEU A 64 -11.36 -14.66 -2.55
C LEU A 64 -11.66 -15.24 -1.17
N ALA A 65 -12.37 -16.37 -1.10
CA ALA A 65 -12.63 -17.06 0.16
C ALA A 65 -11.35 -17.55 0.86
N LYS A 66 -10.35 -18.03 0.10
CA LYS A 66 -9.03 -18.41 0.64
C LYS A 66 -8.26 -17.19 1.17
N CYS A 67 -8.39 -16.04 0.51
CA CYS A 67 -7.79 -14.78 0.93
C CYS A 67 -8.38 -14.28 2.26
N ALA A 68 -9.70 -14.32 2.37
CA ALA A 68 -10.40 -13.90 3.58
C ALA A 68 -9.94 -14.68 4.83
N LYS A 69 -9.56 -15.95 4.67
CA LYS A 69 -9.00 -16.77 5.76
C LYS A 69 -7.61 -16.29 6.23
N LYS A 70 -6.85 -15.57 5.40
CA LYS A 70 -5.56 -14.97 5.79
C LYS A 70 -5.71 -13.68 6.60
N ALA A 71 -6.94 -13.18 6.80
CA ALA A 71 -7.20 -12.01 7.62
C ALA A 71 -6.84 -12.20 9.12
N GLY A 72 -6.43 -13.42 9.52
CA GLY A 72 -5.91 -13.71 10.86
C GLY A 72 -4.58 -13.03 11.18
N ASP A 73 -3.70 -12.84 10.20
CA ASP A 73 -2.31 -12.39 10.40
C ASP A 73 -2.06 -10.95 9.90
N VAL A 74 -3.11 -10.14 9.88
CA VAL A 74 -3.05 -8.78 9.31
C VAL A 74 -2.68 -7.71 10.33
N GLU A 75 -2.18 -6.60 9.81
CA GLU A 75 -1.82 -5.43 10.59
C GLU A 75 -2.95 -4.95 11.48
N THR A 76 -2.59 -4.58 12.71
CA THR A 76 -3.53 -4.14 13.73
C THR A 76 -3.28 -2.68 14.08
N ILE A 77 -4.35 -1.88 14.15
CA ILE A 77 -4.30 -0.48 14.59
C ILE A 77 -5.32 -0.23 15.70
N LYS A 78 -4.94 0.59 16.69
CA LYS A 78 -5.83 1.02 17.76
C LYS A 78 -6.70 2.18 17.29
N VAL A 79 -7.96 2.18 17.70
CA VAL A 79 -8.96 3.19 17.32
C VAL A 79 -9.76 3.59 18.56
N ASP A 80 -9.69 4.85 18.92
CA ASP A 80 -10.64 5.43 19.89
C ASP A 80 -12.00 5.68 19.21
N THR A 81 -13.08 5.64 19.97
CA THR A 81 -14.42 5.97 19.44
C THR A 81 -14.57 7.42 19.02
N ASP A 82 -13.77 8.32 19.59
CA ASP A 82 -13.75 9.75 19.27
C ASP A 82 -12.83 10.08 18.08
N ASP A 83 -12.02 9.13 17.63
CA ASP A 83 -11.13 9.29 16.49
C ASP A 83 -11.88 9.28 15.15
N THR A 84 -11.20 9.75 14.11
CA THR A 84 -11.59 9.50 12.71
C THR A 84 -10.62 8.52 12.07
N VAL A 85 -11.14 7.44 11.50
CA VAL A 85 -10.35 6.45 10.76
C VAL A 85 -10.35 6.82 9.28
N ARG A 86 -9.16 7.03 8.72
CA ARG A 86 -8.97 7.27 7.28
C ARG A 86 -8.49 6.01 6.60
N PHE A 87 -9.20 5.62 5.56
CA PHE A 87 -8.82 4.55 4.64
C PHE A 87 -8.32 5.18 3.36
N GLY A 88 -7.07 4.93 3.02
CA GLY A 88 -6.42 5.35 1.78
C GLY A 88 -6.12 4.17 0.88
N VAL A 89 -6.28 4.37 -0.42
CA VAL A 89 -5.97 3.38 -1.45
C VAL A 89 -5.21 4.04 -2.59
N ASP A 90 -4.39 3.26 -3.29
CA ASP A 90 -3.76 3.70 -4.53
C ASP A 90 -4.79 4.12 -5.58
N PRO A 91 -4.49 5.12 -6.44
CA PRO A 91 -5.39 5.56 -7.52
C PRO A 91 -5.91 4.42 -8.40
N LYS A 92 -5.07 3.41 -8.68
CA LYS A 92 -5.47 2.22 -9.46
C LYS A 92 -6.58 1.41 -8.79
N ILE A 93 -6.60 1.37 -7.46
CA ILE A 93 -7.68 0.74 -6.69
C ILE A 93 -8.94 1.62 -6.82
N ALA A 94 -8.77 2.93 -6.62
CA ALA A 94 -9.83 3.93 -6.66
C ALA A 94 -10.59 3.94 -8.00
N ASP A 95 -9.88 3.89 -9.14
CA ASP A 95 -10.49 3.88 -10.47
C ASP A 95 -11.44 2.69 -10.68
N GLY A 96 -11.07 1.53 -10.15
CA GLY A 96 -11.89 0.31 -10.20
C GLY A 96 -13.08 0.30 -9.23
N GLY A 97 -13.14 1.26 -8.31
CA GLY A 97 -14.15 1.33 -7.26
C GLY A 97 -13.87 0.35 -6.13
N TRP A 98 -14.01 0.81 -4.89
CA TRP A 98 -13.79 0.00 -3.71
C TRP A 98 -14.81 0.28 -2.62
N THR A 99 -15.00 -0.71 -1.76
CA THR A 99 -15.91 -0.68 -0.61
C THR A 99 -15.14 -1.04 0.65
N ILE A 100 -15.67 -0.62 1.79
CA ILE A 100 -15.20 -1.10 3.09
C ILE A 100 -16.15 -2.19 3.55
N LEU A 101 -15.59 -3.32 3.97
CA LEU A 101 -16.27 -4.37 4.68
C LEU A 101 -15.87 -4.33 6.15
N VAL A 102 -16.81 -4.60 7.05
CA VAL A 102 -16.51 -4.88 8.45
C VAL A 102 -17.02 -6.28 8.76
N ASN A 103 -16.13 -7.13 9.29
CA ASN A 103 -16.37 -8.55 9.54
C ASN A 103 -16.96 -9.28 8.32
N GLY A 104 -16.47 -8.95 7.11
CA GLY A 104 -16.90 -9.53 5.85
C GLY A 104 -18.23 -9.01 5.29
N ARG A 105 -18.89 -8.07 5.99
CA ARG A 105 -20.14 -7.45 5.54
C ARG A 105 -19.88 -6.07 4.98
N GLN A 106 -20.53 -5.72 3.87
CA GLN A 106 -20.39 -4.40 3.29
C GLN A 106 -20.86 -3.32 4.26
N PHE A 107 -20.00 -2.33 4.49
CA PHE A 107 -20.18 -1.25 5.46
C PHE A 107 -20.33 0.11 4.77
N THR A 108 -19.84 0.26 3.55
CA THR A 108 -19.98 1.47 2.75
C THR A 108 -20.39 1.17 1.32
N ASP A 109 -21.02 2.14 0.67
CA ASP A 109 -21.15 2.14 -0.79
C ASP A 109 -19.79 2.18 -1.48
N THR A 110 -19.78 1.70 -2.73
CA THR A 110 -18.61 1.74 -3.60
C THR A 110 -18.20 3.19 -3.88
N SER A 111 -16.92 3.48 -3.70
CA SER A 111 -16.33 4.79 -3.94
C SER A 111 -15.19 4.70 -4.95
N LYS A 112 -15.04 5.74 -5.78
CA LYS A 112 -13.87 5.94 -6.65
C LYS A 112 -12.87 6.97 -6.12
N LYS A 113 -13.07 7.44 -4.88
CA LYS A 113 -12.11 8.36 -4.23
C LYS A 113 -10.88 7.57 -3.76
N THR A 114 -9.72 8.21 -3.73
CA THR A 114 -8.48 7.61 -3.21
C THR A 114 -8.46 7.48 -1.69
N TYR A 115 -9.44 8.09 -1.00
CA TYR A 115 -9.61 7.92 0.43
C TYR A 115 -11.06 8.08 0.87
N ARG A 116 -11.35 7.55 2.06
CA ARG A 116 -12.60 7.78 2.79
C ARG A 116 -12.32 7.85 4.28
N THR A 117 -13.11 8.64 4.99
CA THR A 117 -13.06 8.74 6.45
C THR A 117 -14.34 8.21 7.07
N ILE A 118 -14.21 7.55 8.21
CA ILE A 118 -15.32 6.99 8.99
C ILE A 118 -15.05 7.30 10.48
N PRO A 119 -16.05 7.78 11.24
CA PRO A 119 -15.91 7.93 12.70
C PRO A 119 -15.56 6.60 13.38
N GLY A 120 -14.61 6.62 14.31
CA GLY A 120 -14.14 5.44 15.05
C GLY A 120 -15.27 4.72 15.79
N SER A 121 -16.22 5.47 16.34
CA SER A 121 -17.44 4.95 16.99
C SER A 121 -18.26 4.00 16.10
N ALA A 122 -18.22 4.16 14.78
CA ALA A 122 -18.97 3.32 13.86
C ALA A 122 -18.41 1.87 13.80
N PHE A 123 -17.15 1.66 14.18
CA PHE A 123 -16.51 0.34 14.22
C PHE A 123 -16.68 -0.41 15.54
N PHE A 124 -17.32 0.18 16.54
CA PHE A 124 -17.53 -0.43 17.85
C PHE A 124 -18.97 -0.26 18.35
N ASN A 125 -19.94 -0.36 17.44
CA ASN A 125 -21.34 -0.08 17.72
C ASN A 125 -22.25 -1.23 17.22
N ALA A 126 -23.04 -1.78 18.15
CA ALA A 126 -23.94 -2.91 17.90
C ALA A 126 -25.00 -2.61 16.82
N GLN A 127 -25.42 -1.34 16.66
CA GLN A 127 -26.39 -0.94 15.63
C GLN A 127 -25.87 -1.23 14.21
N TYR A 128 -24.55 -1.15 14.00
CA TYR A 128 -23.93 -1.45 12.72
C TYR A 128 -23.42 -2.89 12.63
N GLY A 129 -23.66 -3.72 13.66
CA GLY A 129 -23.11 -5.07 13.75
C GLY A 129 -21.60 -5.11 13.98
N THR A 130 -21.01 -4.03 14.50
CA THR A 130 -19.55 -3.89 14.71
C THR A 130 -19.17 -3.92 16.18
N GLN A 131 -19.85 -4.72 17.01
CA GLN A 131 -19.63 -4.77 18.46
C GLN A 131 -18.32 -5.48 18.87
N GLY A 132 -17.93 -5.29 20.14
CA GLY A 132 -16.75 -5.93 20.73
C GLY A 132 -15.53 -5.01 20.82
N THR A 133 -14.36 -5.59 21.09
CA THR A 133 -13.09 -4.85 21.24
C THR A 133 -12.20 -4.94 20.00
N THR A 134 -12.51 -5.81 19.05
CA THR A 134 -11.74 -6.00 17.82
C THR A 134 -12.67 -6.32 16.66
N ASN A 135 -12.49 -5.63 15.54
CA ASN A 135 -13.22 -5.87 14.30
C ASN A 135 -12.23 -6.01 13.15
N THR A 136 -12.53 -6.92 12.21
CA THR A 136 -11.76 -7.04 10.98
C THR A 136 -12.37 -6.07 9.96
N VAL A 137 -11.55 -5.18 9.43
CA VAL A 137 -11.96 -4.25 8.37
C VAL A 137 -11.22 -4.60 7.11
N SER A 138 -11.95 -4.69 6.00
CA SER A 138 -11.36 -4.98 4.70
C SER A 138 -11.73 -3.90 3.69
N ILE A 139 -10.76 -3.54 2.85
CA ILE A 139 -11.00 -2.78 1.63
C ILE A 139 -11.15 -3.80 0.51
N GLN A 140 -12.27 -3.74 -0.22
CA GLN A 140 -12.55 -4.67 -1.32
C GLN A 140 -12.72 -3.90 -2.63
N GLN A 141 -11.94 -4.27 -3.64
CA GLN A 141 -12.08 -3.78 -5.01
C GLN A 141 -12.89 -4.77 -5.85
N GLY A 142 -14.19 -4.88 -5.59
CA GLY A 142 -15.05 -5.90 -6.21
C GLY A 142 -14.45 -7.31 -6.10
N GLU A 143 -14.33 -8.02 -7.22
CA GLU A 143 -13.70 -9.35 -7.27
C GLU A 143 -12.19 -9.30 -7.54
N LYS A 144 -11.57 -8.13 -7.55
CA LYS A 144 -10.19 -7.94 -8.04
C LYS A 144 -9.14 -7.91 -6.94
N GLY A 145 -9.53 -7.49 -5.74
CA GLY A 145 -8.60 -7.43 -4.62
C GLY A 145 -9.25 -7.23 -3.26
N LEU A 146 -8.53 -7.67 -2.23
CA LEU A 146 -8.92 -7.57 -0.83
C LEU A 146 -7.70 -7.23 0.03
N TRP A 147 -7.82 -6.16 0.81
CA TRP A 147 -6.87 -5.76 1.84
C TRP A 147 -7.58 -5.82 3.18
N SER A 148 -6.96 -6.37 4.21
CA SER A 148 -7.61 -6.51 5.52
C SER A 148 -6.72 -5.99 6.63
N PHE A 149 -7.35 -5.44 7.66
CA PHE A 149 -6.75 -4.85 8.84
C PHE A 149 -7.57 -5.24 10.06
N LYS A 150 -6.96 -5.26 11.23
CA LYS A 150 -7.68 -5.37 12.50
C LYS A 150 -7.74 -4.01 13.17
N LEU A 151 -8.96 -3.58 13.50
CA LEU A 151 -9.19 -2.40 14.32
C LEU A 151 -9.46 -2.88 15.73
N LYS A 152 -8.61 -2.50 16.67
CA LYS A 152 -8.77 -2.78 18.09
C LYS A 152 -9.22 -1.52 18.81
N LYS A 153 -10.26 -1.61 19.63
CA LYS A 153 -10.70 -0.49 20.46
C LYS A 153 -9.55 -0.08 21.39
N ALA A 154 -9.24 1.21 21.40
CA ALA A 154 -8.22 1.80 22.27
C ALA A 154 -8.63 1.73 23.74
#